data_AF-A0A820YP52-F1
#
_entry.id   AF-A0A820YP52-F1
#
_cell.length_a   1.000
_cell.length_b   1.000
_cell.length_c   1.000
_cell.angle_alpha   90.00
_cell.angle_beta   90.00
_cell.angle_gamma   90.00
#
_symmetry.space_group_name_H-M   'P 1'
#
loop_
_entity.id
_entity.type
_entity.pdbx_description
1 polymer ?
#
loop_
_entity_poly.entity_id
_entity_poly.type
_entity_poly.pdbx_seq_one_letter_code
_entity_poly.pdbx_strand_id
1 'polypeptide(L)'
;MMTDIKSRMLFYFIILIIISIIIGQQQQQQQHQSSVTIVVLIDYHDPLLKYHLETLIADYEQEWIISSIYLQTNTKLNIETITYQSRYQLKLLEKLCQHLNSTNYLFAITHFRYQSPVFVHGILSQMHIPHMAVSMTTSNATNSYTLHMQTSSEHLSMAIRDIIDHFKWGYDHSKLLFVYEKYQSLGLLSDILRVKNNRQPAIILKALTVDSKESTSGHSILAELRNKADPSKQIIIALSQKSLDEFLMNAQNLGIVSIYYHLLIVGVDARQLNWTHFYESGVQLTSIQLVPNKSIHTYESQQGLMKDALDTVKYILRKLLFDNEYEKERLIPQQECSWKKLFTANSYTTFTQHIGETLLEI
;
A
#
# COMPACT_ATOMS: atom_id res chain seq x y z
N MET A 1 -72.10 10.64 -33.55
CA MET A 1 -70.82 10.13 -34.09
C MET A 1 -69.68 11.17 -34.11
N MET A 2 -69.94 12.49 -34.20
CA MET A 2 -68.89 13.53 -34.15
C MET A 2 -68.37 13.91 -32.74
N THR A 3 -69.01 13.45 -31.66
CA THR A 3 -68.60 13.75 -30.27
C THR A 3 -67.49 12.84 -29.74
N ASP A 4 -67.32 11.65 -30.33
CA ASP A 4 -66.34 10.64 -29.89
C ASP A 4 -64.91 10.98 -30.36
N ILE A 5 -64.79 11.58 -31.55
CA ILE A 5 -63.48 11.94 -32.13
C ILE A 5 -62.78 13.03 -31.30
N LYS A 6 -63.53 14.02 -30.78
CA LYS A 6 -62.96 15.09 -29.95
C LYS A 6 -62.45 14.57 -28.60
N SER A 7 -63.16 13.62 -27.99
CA SER A 7 -62.73 13.03 -26.71
C SER A 7 -61.47 12.18 -26.87
N ARG A 8 -61.35 11.42 -27.97
CA ARG A 8 -60.16 10.63 -28.26
C ARG A 8 -58.95 11.51 -28.56
N MET A 9 -59.12 12.59 -29.32
CA MET A 9 -58.05 13.56 -29.59
C MET A 9 -57.53 14.23 -28.31
N LEU A 10 -58.42 14.60 -27.38
CA LEU A 10 -58.03 15.17 -26.09
C LEU A 10 -57.22 14.17 -25.24
N PHE A 11 -57.62 12.91 -25.24
CA PHE A 11 -56.93 11.84 -24.50
C PHE A 11 -55.51 11.60 -25.04
N TYR A 12 -55.34 11.52 -26.37
CA TYR A 12 -54.01 11.40 -26.98
C TYR A 12 -53.14 12.64 -26.74
N PHE A 13 -53.72 13.83 -26.72
CA PHE A 13 -52.99 15.06 -26.45
C PHE A 13 -52.49 15.11 -24.99
N ILE A 14 -53.31 14.69 -24.04
CA ILE A 14 -52.92 14.58 -22.63
C ILE A 14 -51.81 13.53 -22.45
N ILE A 15 -51.92 12.38 -23.10
CA ILE A 15 -50.87 11.34 -23.08
C ILE A 15 -49.55 11.87 -23.66
N LEU A 16 -49.59 12.59 -24.79
CA LEU A 16 -48.40 13.19 -25.41
C LEU A 16 -47.75 14.26 -24.51
N ILE A 17 -48.56 15.05 -23.80
CA ILE A 17 -48.05 16.02 -22.82
C ILE A 17 -47.39 15.29 -21.65
N ILE A 18 -48.02 14.26 -21.10
CA ILE A 18 -47.46 13.47 -19.98
C ILE A 18 -46.16 12.79 -20.42
N ILE A 19 -46.12 12.19 -21.61
CA ILE A 19 -44.90 11.58 -22.16
C ILE A 19 -43.82 12.64 -22.37
N SER A 20 -44.15 13.83 -22.88
CA SER A 20 -43.19 14.91 -23.07
C SER A 20 -42.66 15.48 -21.75
N ILE A 21 -43.48 15.52 -20.70
CA ILE A 21 -43.06 15.91 -19.35
C ILE A 21 -42.14 14.84 -18.75
N ILE A 22 -42.46 13.55 -18.92
CA ILE A 22 -41.61 12.44 -18.44
C ILE A 22 -40.26 12.42 -19.17
N ILE A 23 -40.27 12.57 -20.51
CA ILE A 23 -39.04 12.65 -21.32
C ILE A 23 -38.24 13.91 -20.98
N GLY A 24 -38.92 15.04 -20.77
CA GLY A 24 -38.29 16.31 -20.37
C GLY A 24 -37.67 16.23 -18.97
N GLN A 25 -38.29 15.52 -18.03
CA GLN A 25 -37.71 15.27 -16.70
C GLN A 25 -36.56 14.26 -16.74
N GLN A 26 -36.60 13.24 -17.61
CA GLN A 26 -35.46 12.36 -17.84
C GLN A 26 -34.27 13.09 -18.49
N GLN A 27 -34.53 14.03 -19.40
CA GLN A 27 -33.47 14.86 -20.00
C GLN A 27 -32.89 15.89 -19.03
N GLN A 28 -33.67 16.40 -18.06
CA GLN A 28 -33.14 17.25 -17.00
C GLN A 28 -32.36 16.50 -15.91
N GLN A 29 -32.59 15.20 -15.72
CA GLN A 29 -31.74 14.34 -14.86
C GLN A 29 -30.41 13.93 -15.51
N GLN A 30 -30.17 14.24 -16.78
CA GLN A 30 -28.84 14.16 -17.42
C GLN A 30 -27.95 15.39 -17.12
N GLN A 31 -28.22 16.13 -16.04
CA GLN A 31 -27.31 17.13 -15.53
C GLN A 31 -26.06 16.46 -14.94
N HIS A 32 -24.95 16.60 -15.66
CA HIS A 32 -23.56 16.30 -15.27
C HIS A 32 -23.38 15.19 -14.23
N GLN A 33 -23.37 13.93 -14.69
CA GLN A 33 -22.88 12.81 -13.89
C GLN A 33 -21.40 13.07 -13.57
N SER A 34 -21.13 13.50 -12.34
CA SER A 34 -19.77 13.78 -11.90
C SER A 34 -19.08 12.44 -11.63
N SER A 35 -18.10 12.09 -12.47
CA SER A 35 -17.31 10.88 -12.28
C SER A 35 -16.05 11.19 -11.48
N VAL A 36 -15.81 10.40 -10.43
CA VAL A 36 -14.56 10.43 -9.67
C VAL A 36 -13.70 9.27 -10.14
N THR A 37 -12.50 9.57 -10.65
CA THR A 37 -11.56 8.53 -11.11
C THR A 37 -10.41 8.37 -10.11
N ILE A 38 -10.24 7.15 -9.60
CA ILE A 38 -9.08 6.70 -8.83
C ILE A 38 -8.22 5.86 -9.75
N VAL A 39 -6.91 6.08 -9.74
CA VAL A 39 -5.96 5.26 -10.50
C VAL A 39 -5.18 4.36 -9.56
N VAL A 40 -5.07 3.09 -9.93
CA VAL A 40 -4.22 2.13 -9.24
C VAL A 40 -3.14 1.62 -10.19
N LEU A 41 -1.88 1.88 -9.85
CA LEU A 41 -0.71 1.45 -10.61
C LEU A 41 -0.13 0.18 -9.99
N ILE A 42 -0.10 -0.92 -10.76
CA ILE A 42 0.41 -2.22 -10.30
C ILE A 42 1.49 -2.76 -11.24
N ASP A 43 2.52 -3.36 -10.63
CA ASP A 43 3.52 -4.13 -11.35
C ASP A 43 2.91 -5.40 -11.98
N TYR A 44 3.10 -5.58 -13.28
CA TYR A 44 2.68 -6.73 -14.06
C TYR A 44 3.21 -8.06 -13.51
N HIS A 45 4.34 -8.06 -12.82
CA HIS A 45 4.94 -9.27 -12.26
C HIS A 45 4.26 -9.78 -10.97
N ASP A 46 3.12 -9.20 -10.58
CA ASP A 46 2.33 -9.64 -9.43
C ASP A 46 0.87 -9.95 -9.83
N PRO A 47 0.62 -11.12 -10.44
CA PRO A 47 -0.72 -11.49 -10.92
C PRO A 47 -1.70 -11.78 -9.77
N LEU A 48 -1.20 -12.22 -8.61
CA LEU A 48 -2.02 -12.49 -7.43
C LEU A 48 -2.55 -11.19 -6.85
N LEU A 49 -1.70 -10.18 -6.70
CA LEU A 49 -2.14 -8.85 -6.27
C LEU A 49 -3.13 -8.24 -7.26
N LYS A 50 -2.92 -8.40 -8.57
CA LYS A 50 -3.86 -7.92 -9.59
C LYS A 50 -5.24 -8.56 -9.43
N TYR A 51 -5.30 -9.89 -9.34
CA TYR A 51 -6.56 -10.61 -9.15
C TYR A 51 -7.27 -10.17 -7.86
N HIS A 52 -6.52 -10.04 -6.76
CA HIS A 52 -7.07 -9.57 -5.51
C HIS A 52 -7.60 -8.13 -5.60
N LEU A 53 -6.86 -7.23 -6.27
CA LEU A 53 -7.35 -5.88 -6.48
C LEU A 53 -8.64 -5.85 -7.30
N GLU A 54 -8.73 -6.63 -8.38
CA GLU A 54 -9.96 -6.71 -9.19
C GLU A 54 -11.17 -7.14 -8.34
N THR A 55 -10.97 -8.09 -7.40
CA THR A 55 -12.03 -8.46 -6.44
C THR A 55 -12.38 -7.32 -5.49
N LEU A 56 -11.38 -6.63 -4.92
CA LEU A 56 -11.60 -5.50 -4.02
C LEU A 56 -12.32 -4.33 -4.71
N ILE A 57 -11.95 -4.04 -5.97
CA ILE A 57 -12.58 -3.00 -6.78
C ILE A 57 -14.06 -3.32 -7.01
N ALA A 58 -14.39 -4.57 -7.36
CA ALA A 58 -15.77 -4.97 -7.58
C ALA A 58 -16.64 -4.80 -6.32
N ASP A 59 -16.11 -5.21 -5.16
CA ASP A 59 -16.78 -5.01 -3.86
C ASP A 59 -16.96 -3.52 -3.57
N TYR A 60 -15.94 -2.71 -3.88
CA TYR A 60 -15.97 -1.26 -3.73
C TYR A 60 -17.01 -0.56 -4.58
N GLU A 61 -17.08 -0.90 -5.85
CA GLU A 61 -18.05 -0.33 -6.78
C GLU A 61 -19.48 -0.67 -6.36
N GLN A 62 -19.72 -1.91 -5.92
CA GLN A 62 -21.03 -2.31 -5.39
C GLN A 62 -21.40 -1.51 -4.14
N GLU A 63 -20.51 -1.40 -3.16
CA GLU A 63 -20.77 -0.62 -1.95
C GLU A 63 -20.95 0.88 -2.23
N TRP A 64 -20.21 1.41 -3.21
CA TRP A 64 -20.35 2.81 -3.63
C TRP A 64 -21.72 3.07 -4.25
N ILE A 65 -22.21 2.18 -5.12
CA ILE A 65 -23.55 2.27 -5.71
C ILE A 65 -24.62 2.28 -4.62
N ILE A 66 -24.52 1.38 -3.63
CA ILE A 66 -25.48 1.35 -2.52
C ILE A 66 -25.44 2.68 -1.75
N SER A 67 -24.24 3.20 -1.47
CA SER A 67 -24.05 4.46 -0.75
C SER A 67 -24.59 5.65 -1.54
N SER A 68 -24.35 5.70 -2.85
CA SER A 68 -24.78 6.81 -3.71
C SER A 68 -26.30 6.85 -3.89
N ILE A 69 -26.95 5.69 -3.94
CA ILE A 69 -28.41 5.57 -3.92
C ILE A 69 -28.97 6.09 -2.59
N TYR A 70 -28.39 5.67 -1.45
CA TYR A 70 -28.85 6.09 -0.13
C TYR A 70 -28.70 7.60 0.07
N LEU A 71 -27.61 8.18 -0.41
CA LEU A 71 -27.27 9.60 -0.24
C LEU A 71 -27.76 10.48 -1.41
N GLN A 72 -28.52 9.91 -2.35
CA GLN A 72 -29.08 10.60 -3.52
C GLN A 72 -28.04 11.35 -4.37
N THR A 73 -26.77 10.94 -4.34
CA THR A 73 -25.72 11.55 -5.14
C THR A 73 -25.56 10.80 -6.45
N ASN A 74 -25.52 11.55 -7.57
CA ASN A 74 -25.34 10.97 -8.90
C ASN A 74 -23.84 10.78 -9.27
N THR A 75 -22.97 10.58 -8.28
CA THR A 75 -21.52 10.47 -8.47
C THR A 75 -21.10 9.04 -8.82
N LYS A 76 -20.49 8.86 -10.00
CA LYS A 76 -19.95 7.58 -10.43
C LYS A 76 -18.49 7.46 -9.98
N LEU A 77 -18.16 6.43 -9.20
CA LEU A 77 -16.78 6.07 -8.92
C LEU A 77 -16.25 5.20 -10.07
N ASN A 78 -15.06 5.53 -10.58
CA ASN A 78 -14.35 4.75 -11.59
C ASN A 78 -12.96 4.44 -11.06
N ILE A 79 -12.61 3.15 -10.94
CA ILE A 79 -11.28 2.74 -10.49
C ILE A 79 -10.54 2.13 -11.68
N GLU A 80 -9.53 2.85 -12.18
CA GLU A 80 -8.75 2.43 -13.33
C GLU A 80 -7.45 1.76 -12.88
N THR A 81 -7.22 0.53 -13.33
CA THR A 81 -5.98 -0.19 -13.03
C THR A 81 -4.99 -0.10 -14.19
N ILE A 82 -3.84 0.52 -13.95
CA ILE A 82 -2.75 0.63 -14.91
C ILE A 82 -1.68 -0.40 -14.55
N THR A 83 -1.48 -1.38 -15.45
CA THR A 83 -0.38 -2.34 -15.31
C THR A 83 0.89 -1.82 -16.00
N TYR A 84 2.01 -1.95 -15.30
CA TYR A 84 3.31 -1.54 -15.82
C TYR A 84 4.39 -2.58 -15.49
N GLN A 85 5.54 -2.48 -16.13
CA GLN A 85 6.69 -3.33 -15.83
C GLN A 85 7.75 -2.48 -15.13
N SER A 86 8.08 -2.80 -13.88
CA SER A 86 9.02 -2.01 -13.04
C SER A 86 10.38 -1.75 -13.68
N ARG A 87 10.83 -2.61 -14.62
CA ARG A 87 12.10 -2.46 -15.33
C ARG A 87 12.09 -1.38 -16.41
N TYR A 88 10.92 -0.93 -16.88
CA TYR A 88 10.79 -0.01 -18.01
C TYR A 88 10.20 1.33 -17.57
N GLN A 89 10.99 2.11 -16.84
CA GLN A 89 10.59 3.41 -16.27
C GLN A 89 10.08 4.40 -17.33
N LEU A 90 10.71 4.46 -18.51
CA LEU A 90 10.26 5.34 -19.61
C LEU A 90 8.85 4.96 -20.13
N LYS A 91 8.55 3.67 -20.24
CA LYS A 91 7.21 3.21 -20.66
C LYS A 91 6.15 3.52 -19.60
N LEU A 92 6.52 3.43 -18.32
CA LEU A 92 5.65 3.82 -17.22
C LEU A 92 5.36 5.33 -17.29
N LEU A 93 6.37 6.16 -17.52
CA LEU A 93 6.20 7.60 -17.69
C LEU A 93 5.26 7.92 -18.87
N GLU A 94 5.49 7.32 -20.03
CA GLU A 94 4.64 7.51 -21.21
C GLU A 94 3.19 7.13 -20.94
N LYS A 95 2.97 5.94 -20.34
CA LYS A 95 1.62 5.50 -19.95
C LYS A 95 0.98 6.48 -18.97
N LEU A 96 1.71 6.91 -17.93
CA LEU A 96 1.20 7.82 -16.91
C LEU A 96 0.79 9.17 -17.54
N CYS A 97 1.60 9.73 -18.43
CA CYS A 97 1.29 11.00 -19.11
C CYS A 97 0.08 10.88 -20.05
N GLN A 98 -0.07 9.77 -20.78
CA GLN A 98 -1.26 9.54 -21.62
C GLN A 98 -2.54 9.52 -20.79
N HIS A 99 -2.46 8.86 -19.63
CA HIS A 99 -3.52 8.69 -18.65
C HIS A 99 -3.88 10.00 -17.94
N LEU A 100 -2.88 10.78 -17.50
CA LEU A 100 -3.09 12.11 -16.92
C LEU A 100 -3.74 13.09 -17.90
N ASN A 101 -3.48 12.96 -19.20
CA ASN A 101 -4.07 13.80 -20.23
C ASN A 101 -5.51 13.40 -20.58
N SER A 102 -5.89 12.12 -20.44
CA SER A 102 -7.21 11.63 -20.82
C SER A 102 -8.26 11.78 -19.73
N THR A 103 -7.84 11.84 -18.48
CA THR A 103 -8.71 11.62 -17.32
C THR A 103 -8.33 12.50 -16.15
N ASN A 104 -9.31 13.12 -15.50
CA ASN A 104 -9.10 13.91 -14.29
C ASN A 104 -8.94 12.98 -13.09
N TYR A 105 -7.70 12.73 -12.68
CA TYR A 105 -7.38 11.92 -11.51
C TYR A 105 -7.61 12.68 -10.23
N LEU A 106 -8.39 12.07 -9.34
CA LEU A 106 -8.58 12.61 -8.00
C LEU A 106 -7.59 12.01 -7.00
N PHE A 107 -7.26 10.73 -7.17
CA PHE A 107 -6.33 10.00 -6.30
C PHE A 107 -5.53 8.99 -7.12
N ALA A 108 -4.27 8.77 -6.72
CA ALA A 108 -3.42 7.71 -7.23
C ALA A 108 -3.02 6.76 -6.10
N ILE A 109 -3.08 5.45 -6.35
CA ILE A 109 -2.54 4.41 -5.47
C ILE A 109 -1.46 3.67 -6.26
N THR A 110 -0.29 3.45 -5.68
CA THR A 110 0.80 2.76 -6.37
C THR A 110 1.36 1.60 -5.57
N HIS A 111 1.66 0.51 -6.27
CA HIS A 111 2.43 -0.62 -5.76
C HIS A 111 3.63 -0.90 -6.66
N PHE A 112 4.82 -0.94 -6.07
CA PHE A 112 6.08 -1.28 -6.74
C PHE A 112 6.80 -2.43 -6.04
N ARG A 113 7.21 -3.45 -6.80
CA ARG A 113 7.81 -4.66 -6.24
C ARG A 113 9.19 -4.45 -5.60
N TYR A 114 9.95 -3.45 -6.07
CA TYR A 114 11.33 -3.23 -5.62
C TYR A 114 11.48 -1.87 -4.95
N GLN A 115 11.26 -0.80 -5.70
CA GLN A 115 11.26 0.59 -5.23
C GLN A 115 10.29 1.37 -6.11
N SER A 116 9.58 2.31 -5.48
CA SER A 116 8.83 3.28 -6.26
C SER A 116 9.77 4.15 -7.10
N PRO A 117 9.51 4.34 -8.40
CA PRO A 117 10.21 5.31 -9.19
C PRO A 117 9.96 6.70 -8.62
N VAL A 118 11.02 7.34 -8.15
CA VAL A 118 11.00 8.70 -7.59
C VAL A 118 10.28 9.69 -8.52
N PHE A 119 10.35 9.48 -9.84
CA PHE A 119 9.67 10.33 -10.82
C PHE A 119 8.14 10.28 -10.71
N VAL A 120 7.53 9.15 -10.33
CA VAL A 120 6.07 9.04 -10.17
C VAL A 120 5.61 9.96 -9.04
N HIS A 121 6.33 9.92 -7.92
CA HIS A 121 6.10 10.86 -6.80
C HIS A 121 6.25 12.31 -7.22
N GLY A 122 7.30 12.62 -8.01
CA GLY A 122 7.56 13.96 -8.50
C GLY A 122 6.43 14.50 -9.38
N ILE A 123 5.95 13.70 -10.34
CA ILE A 123 4.88 14.09 -11.25
C ILE A 123 3.56 14.27 -10.50
N LEU A 124 3.18 13.31 -9.66
CA LEU A 124 1.93 13.39 -8.89
C LEU A 124 1.95 14.59 -7.94
N SER A 125 3.08 14.89 -7.32
CA SER A 125 3.23 16.07 -6.45
C SER A 125 3.17 17.38 -7.24
N GLN A 126 3.81 17.47 -8.42
CA GLN A 126 3.72 18.65 -9.30
C GLN A 126 2.29 18.90 -9.81
N MET A 127 1.54 17.83 -10.04
CA MET A 127 0.14 17.88 -10.46
C MET A 127 -0.83 18.07 -9.29
N HIS A 128 -0.33 18.15 -8.04
CA HIS A 128 -1.12 18.20 -6.82
C HIS A 128 -2.15 17.07 -6.73
N ILE A 129 -1.79 15.87 -7.20
CA ILE A 129 -2.63 14.67 -7.12
C ILE A 129 -2.25 13.91 -5.85
N PRO A 130 -3.17 13.77 -4.89
CA PRO A 130 -3.01 12.91 -3.73
C PRO A 130 -2.63 11.49 -4.12
N HIS A 131 -1.59 10.97 -3.48
CA HIS A 131 -0.95 9.71 -3.83
C HIS A 131 -0.75 8.84 -2.59
N MET A 132 -1.15 7.57 -2.65
CA MET A 132 -0.83 6.57 -1.63
C MET A 132 0.16 5.55 -2.19
N ALA A 133 1.34 5.48 -1.58
CA ALA A 133 2.38 4.52 -1.95
C ALA A 133 2.34 3.31 -1.01
N VAL A 134 2.01 2.15 -1.57
CA VAL A 134 1.91 0.87 -0.85
C VAL A 134 3.29 0.22 -0.64
N SER A 135 4.23 0.49 -1.54
CA SER A 135 5.61 -0.03 -1.46
C SER A 135 6.56 0.92 -0.74
N MET A 136 7.62 0.37 -0.13
CA MET A 136 8.72 1.15 0.43
C MET A 136 9.30 2.13 -0.59
N THR A 137 9.49 3.37 -0.13
CA THR A 137 10.13 4.42 -0.92
C THR A 137 11.33 4.97 -0.14
N THR A 138 12.32 5.48 -0.86
CA THR A 138 13.54 6.06 -0.30
C THR A 138 13.48 7.58 -0.19
N SER A 139 12.32 8.17 -0.47
CA SER A 139 12.17 9.61 -0.73
C SER A 139 11.57 10.33 0.48
N ASN A 140 12.41 11.09 1.20
CA ASN A 140 12.00 12.00 2.28
C ASN A 140 11.72 13.42 1.75
N ALA A 141 10.93 13.56 0.69
CA ALA A 141 10.57 14.88 0.18
C ALA A 141 9.55 15.54 1.12
N THR A 142 9.89 16.72 1.65
CA THR A 142 9.17 17.42 2.72
C THR A 142 7.86 18.11 2.29
N ASN A 143 7.57 18.15 0.98
CA ASN A 143 6.31 18.64 0.40
C ASN A 143 5.76 17.58 -0.57
N SER A 144 5.47 16.38 -0.07
CA SER A 144 4.93 15.32 -0.90
C SER A 144 3.41 15.25 -0.75
N TYR A 145 2.70 15.19 -1.87
CA TYR A 145 1.29 14.76 -1.90
C TYR A 145 1.19 13.24 -1.71
N THR A 146 2.18 12.62 -1.07
CA THR A 146 2.33 11.17 -0.97
C THR A 146 2.21 10.72 0.48
N LEU A 147 1.20 9.88 0.75
CA LEU A 147 1.11 9.10 1.96
C LEU A 147 1.80 7.74 1.75
N HIS A 148 2.69 7.36 2.65
CA HIS A 148 3.34 6.06 2.62
C HIS A 148 2.63 5.09 3.55
N MET A 149 2.08 4.00 3.00
CA MET A 149 1.32 3.01 3.77
C MET A 149 2.25 1.99 4.46
N GLN A 150 3.42 1.75 3.90
CA GLN A 150 4.42 0.85 4.49
C GLN A 150 5.29 1.59 5.51
N THR A 151 5.68 0.90 6.59
CA THR A 151 6.57 1.47 7.61
C THR A 151 7.88 1.94 7.01
N SER A 152 8.34 3.12 7.43
CA SER A 152 9.64 3.66 7.00
C SER A 152 10.79 2.75 7.41
N SER A 153 11.90 2.83 6.66
CA SER A 153 13.13 2.07 6.94
C SER A 153 13.66 2.39 8.34
N GLU A 154 13.51 3.65 8.77
CA GLU A 154 13.92 4.13 10.08
C GLU A 154 13.14 3.45 11.21
N HIS A 155 11.80 3.38 11.14
CA HIS A 155 11.00 2.71 12.16
C HIS A 155 11.29 1.21 12.22
N LEU A 156 11.45 0.56 11.06
CA LEU A 156 11.84 -0.85 11.00
C LEU A 156 13.23 -1.07 11.63
N SER A 157 14.17 -0.17 11.37
CA SER A 157 15.52 -0.23 11.92
C SER A 157 15.54 -0.01 13.43
N MET A 158 14.70 0.90 13.95
CA MET A 158 14.52 1.07 15.39
C MET A 158 13.94 -0.19 16.03
N ALA A 159 12.91 -0.81 15.44
CA ALA A 159 12.35 -2.06 15.95
C ALA A 159 13.38 -3.21 15.95
N ILE A 160 14.20 -3.33 14.91
CA ILE A 160 15.29 -4.31 14.86
C ILE A 160 16.36 -3.98 15.91
N ARG A 161 16.67 -2.70 16.10
CA ARG A 161 17.62 -2.25 17.12
C ARG A 161 17.12 -2.59 18.53
N ASP A 162 15.85 -2.40 18.82
CA ASP A 162 15.24 -2.76 20.10
C ASP A 162 15.34 -4.27 20.36
N ILE A 163 15.17 -5.10 19.33
CA ILE A 163 15.38 -6.56 19.43
C ILE A 163 16.86 -6.89 19.75
N ILE A 164 17.79 -6.28 19.02
CA ILE A 164 19.24 -6.43 19.24
C ILE A 164 19.60 -6.05 20.68
N ASP A 165 19.06 -4.93 21.17
CA ASP A 165 19.37 -4.41 22.51
C ASP A 165 18.69 -5.23 23.60
N HIS A 166 17.45 -5.69 23.39
CA HIS A 166 16.73 -6.57 24.31
C HIS A 166 17.47 -7.89 24.55
N PHE A 167 17.92 -8.54 23.47
CA PHE A 167 18.67 -9.80 23.56
C PHE A 167 20.18 -9.62 23.72
N LYS A 168 20.67 -8.37 23.74
CA LYS A 168 22.08 -8.01 23.85
C LYS A 168 22.97 -8.62 22.77
N TRP A 169 22.49 -8.67 21.52
CA TRP A 169 23.23 -9.24 20.40
C TRP A 169 24.39 -8.35 19.96
N GLY A 170 25.55 -8.97 19.68
CA GLY A 170 26.72 -8.22 19.19
C GLY A 170 27.46 -7.45 20.28
N TYR A 171 27.12 -7.64 21.55
CA TYR A 171 27.80 -7.06 22.71
C TYR A 171 28.62 -8.12 23.45
N ASP A 172 29.51 -7.67 24.34
CA ASP A 172 30.23 -8.48 25.35
C ASP A 172 30.79 -9.82 24.79
N HIS A 173 31.55 -9.72 23.69
CA HIS A 173 32.24 -10.81 22.97
C HIS A 173 31.40 -11.67 22.01
N SER A 174 30.10 -11.40 21.85
CA SER A 174 29.31 -11.98 20.76
C SER A 174 29.42 -11.13 19.49
N LYS A 175 29.53 -11.79 18.34
CA LYS A 175 29.42 -11.13 17.03
C LYS A 175 28.06 -11.45 16.44
N LEU A 176 27.43 -10.44 15.86
CA LEU A 176 26.15 -10.54 15.17
C LEU A 176 26.41 -10.72 13.69
N LEU A 177 25.92 -11.80 13.10
CA LEU A 177 26.04 -12.01 11.66
C LEU A 177 24.86 -11.35 10.94
N PHE A 178 25.15 -10.54 9.92
CA PHE A 178 24.16 -9.96 9.02
C PHE A 178 24.34 -10.53 7.61
N VAL A 179 23.38 -11.34 7.18
CA VAL A 179 23.35 -11.99 5.86
C VAL A 179 22.41 -11.23 4.95
N TYR A 180 22.90 -10.82 3.78
CA TYR A 180 22.10 -10.04 2.82
C TYR A 180 22.29 -10.51 1.38
N GLU A 181 21.22 -10.42 0.59
CA GLU A 181 21.24 -10.75 -0.84
C GLU A 181 21.46 -9.51 -1.70
N LYS A 182 20.80 -8.41 -1.34
CA LYS A 182 20.70 -7.21 -2.17
C LYS A 182 21.33 -6.01 -1.48
N TYR A 183 21.93 -5.12 -2.27
CA TYR A 183 22.53 -3.88 -1.76
C TYR A 183 21.52 -2.99 -1.03
N GLN A 184 20.23 -3.05 -1.38
CA GLN A 184 19.18 -2.31 -0.67
C GLN A 184 19.09 -2.69 0.82
N SER A 185 19.37 -3.94 1.18
CA SER A 185 19.40 -4.40 2.58
C SER A 185 20.52 -3.75 3.40
N LEU A 186 21.54 -3.19 2.75
CA LEU A 186 22.59 -2.41 3.44
C LEU A 186 22.08 -1.05 3.91
N GLY A 187 21.04 -0.50 3.26
CA GLY A 187 20.36 0.71 3.74
C GLY A 187 19.76 0.50 5.11
N LEU A 188 19.06 -0.63 5.29
CA LEU A 188 18.52 -1.05 6.59
C LEU A 188 19.64 -1.20 7.64
N LEU A 189 20.75 -1.84 7.30
CA LEU A 189 21.89 -1.96 8.22
C LEU A 189 22.46 -0.59 8.62
N SER A 190 22.65 0.29 7.64
CA SER A 190 23.10 1.66 7.89
C SER A 190 22.16 2.37 8.86
N ASP A 191 20.86 2.25 8.67
CA ASP A 191 19.86 2.84 9.55
C ASP A 191 19.91 2.23 10.96
N ILE A 192 20.04 0.90 11.10
CA ILE A 192 20.25 0.21 12.39
C ILE A 192 21.47 0.76 13.13
N LEU A 193 22.58 0.97 12.43
CA LEU A 193 23.82 1.51 12.99
C LEU A 193 23.73 3.01 13.34
N ARG A 194 22.89 3.76 12.62
CA ARG A 194 22.67 5.19 12.83
C ARG A 194 21.79 5.48 14.05
N VAL A 195 20.99 4.53 14.51
CA VAL A 195 20.22 4.67 15.77
C VAL A 195 21.20 5.02 16.89
N LYS A 196 21.09 6.24 17.42
CA LYS A 196 21.98 6.75 18.47
C LYS A 196 21.75 5.95 19.75
N ASN A 197 22.70 5.09 20.09
CA ASN A 197 22.74 4.41 21.38
C ASN A 197 24.17 4.43 21.93
N ASN A 198 24.31 4.25 23.24
CA ASN A 198 25.58 4.30 23.96
C ASN A 198 26.52 3.14 23.62
N ARG A 199 26.02 2.10 22.94
CA ARG A 199 26.79 0.92 22.52
C ARG A 199 26.42 0.55 21.11
N GLN A 200 27.39 0.19 20.28
CA GLN A 200 27.17 -0.32 18.93
C GLN A 200 27.45 -1.82 18.87
N PRO A 201 26.59 -2.64 18.26
CA PRO A 201 26.82 -4.07 18.13
C PRO A 201 27.98 -4.34 17.16
N ALA A 202 28.80 -5.34 17.45
CA ALA A 202 29.82 -5.84 16.55
C ALA A 202 29.17 -6.72 15.47
N ILE A 203 29.06 -6.20 14.24
CA ILE A 203 28.40 -6.87 13.12
C ILE A 203 29.42 -7.42 12.11
N ILE A 204 29.25 -8.68 11.73
CA ILE A 204 29.92 -9.31 10.58
C ILE A 204 28.96 -9.27 9.40
N LEU A 205 29.46 -8.87 8.23
CA LEU A 205 28.68 -8.82 7.00
C LEU A 205 29.01 -9.99 6.08
N LYS A 206 27.98 -10.68 5.61
CA LYS A 206 28.11 -11.72 4.58
C LYS A 206 27.08 -11.50 3.48
N ALA A 207 27.57 -11.31 2.26
CA ALA A 207 26.74 -11.27 1.08
C ALA A 207 26.42 -12.70 0.63
N LEU A 208 25.15 -12.96 0.34
CA LEU A 208 24.73 -14.18 -0.34
C LEU A 208 25.09 -14.06 -1.82
N THR A 209 26.24 -14.60 -2.22
CA THR A 209 26.58 -14.69 -3.65
C THR A 209 25.79 -15.84 -4.27
N VAL A 210 25.00 -15.55 -5.29
CA VAL A 210 24.41 -16.57 -6.16
C VAL A 210 25.42 -16.85 -7.26
N ASP A 211 26.48 -17.60 -6.93
CA ASP A 211 27.46 -18.01 -7.93
C ASP A 211 26.81 -19.05 -8.85
N SER A 212 26.77 -18.74 -10.15
CA SER A 212 26.05 -19.46 -11.20
C SER A 212 26.53 -20.91 -11.47
N LYS A 213 27.43 -21.44 -10.64
CA LYS A 213 28.04 -22.76 -10.79
C LYS A 213 27.89 -23.69 -9.59
N GLU A 214 27.48 -23.20 -8.42
CA GLU A 214 27.21 -24.04 -7.25
C GLU A 214 25.75 -23.89 -6.84
N SER A 215 25.00 -24.99 -6.95
CA SER A 215 23.55 -25.07 -6.74
C SER A 215 23.12 -24.95 -5.27
N THR A 216 23.93 -24.36 -4.40
CA THR A 216 23.61 -24.25 -2.97
C THR A 216 23.95 -22.85 -2.49
N SER A 217 23.02 -21.92 -2.67
CA SER A 217 23.15 -20.58 -2.14
C SER A 217 23.35 -20.61 -0.62
N GLY A 218 24.37 -19.87 -0.16
CA GLY A 218 24.66 -19.71 1.27
C GLY A 218 25.34 -20.89 1.96
N HIS A 219 25.63 -21.99 1.26
CA HIS A 219 26.29 -23.16 1.86
C HIS A 219 27.67 -22.81 2.42
N SER A 220 28.45 -22.00 1.73
CA SER A 220 29.77 -21.54 2.20
C SER A 220 29.69 -20.76 3.51
N ILE A 221 28.76 -19.80 3.60
CA ILE A 221 28.50 -19.01 4.81
C ILE A 221 28.10 -19.93 5.98
N LEU A 222 27.20 -20.87 5.73
CA LEU A 222 26.72 -21.81 6.74
C LEU A 222 27.80 -22.83 7.17
N ALA A 223 28.66 -23.25 6.24
CA ALA A 223 29.79 -24.13 6.52
C ALA A 223 30.84 -23.43 7.40
N GLU A 224 31.12 -22.15 7.15
CA GLU A 224 32.00 -21.33 8.00
C GLU A 224 31.47 -21.22 9.44
N LEU A 225 30.16 -21.01 9.60
CA LEU A 225 29.48 -21.00 10.90
C LEU A 225 29.61 -22.35 11.62
N ARG A 226 29.33 -23.46 10.92
CA ARG A 226 29.41 -24.81 11.49
C ARG A 226 30.84 -25.14 11.96
N ASN A 227 31.83 -24.79 11.15
CA ASN A 227 33.24 -25.11 11.41
C ASN A 227 33.87 -24.22 12.50
N LYS A 228 33.09 -23.38 13.18
CA LYS A 228 33.53 -22.43 14.22
C LYS A 228 34.58 -21.43 13.73
N ALA A 229 34.72 -21.24 12.42
CA ALA A 229 35.49 -20.13 11.86
C ALA A 229 34.84 -18.79 12.23
N ASP A 230 33.51 -18.80 12.37
CA ASP A 230 32.71 -17.71 12.91
C ASP A 230 31.93 -18.19 14.15
N PRO A 231 32.15 -17.60 15.35
CA PRO A 231 31.43 -17.97 16.57
C PRO A 231 30.03 -17.34 16.66
N SER A 232 29.57 -16.63 15.62
CA SER A 232 28.28 -15.94 15.63
C SER A 232 27.12 -16.92 15.73
N LYS A 233 26.36 -16.82 16.83
CA LYS A 233 25.13 -17.60 17.07
C LYS A 233 23.86 -16.82 16.78
N GLN A 234 23.99 -15.49 16.67
CA GLN A 234 22.91 -14.59 16.36
C GLN A 234 23.03 -14.17 14.89
N ILE A 235 21.96 -14.36 14.12
CA ILE A 235 21.99 -14.16 12.68
C ILE A 235 20.77 -13.33 12.26
N ILE A 236 21.01 -12.18 11.65
CA ILE A 236 20.01 -11.39 10.94
C ILE A 236 20.04 -11.80 9.47
N ILE A 237 18.88 -12.16 8.94
CA ILE A 237 18.71 -12.68 7.58
C ILE A 237 17.82 -11.70 6.79
N ALA A 238 18.43 -10.98 5.85
CA ALA A 238 17.77 -10.00 4.97
C ALA A 238 17.84 -10.47 3.50
N LEU A 239 17.08 -11.53 3.20
CA LEU A 239 17.03 -12.22 1.91
C LEU A 239 15.64 -12.11 1.27
N SER A 240 15.53 -12.33 -0.03
CA SER A 240 14.23 -12.56 -0.67
C SER A 240 13.61 -13.88 -0.23
N GLN A 241 12.28 -14.01 -0.31
CA GLN A 241 11.55 -15.24 0.04
C GLN A 241 12.18 -16.49 -0.61
N LYS A 242 12.46 -16.43 -1.92
CA LYS A 242 13.04 -17.55 -2.66
C LYS A 242 14.40 -17.98 -2.11
N SER A 243 15.29 -17.02 -1.85
CA SER A 243 16.63 -17.29 -1.33
C SER A 243 16.59 -17.70 0.14
N LEU A 244 15.63 -17.18 0.90
CA LEU A 244 15.44 -17.53 2.30
C LEU A 244 15.05 -19.00 2.46
N ASP A 245 14.13 -19.52 1.67
CA ASP A 245 13.71 -20.92 1.73
C ASP A 245 14.89 -21.88 1.47
N GLU A 246 15.69 -21.60 0.45
CA GLU A 246 16.88 -22.38 0.13
C GLU A 246 17.97 -22.28 1.22
N PHE A 247 18.22 -21.06 1.71
CA PHE A 247 19.18 -20.80 2.79
C PHE A 247 18.81 -21.55 4.07
N LEU A 248 17.53 -21.52 4.43
CA LEU A 248 17.00 -22.18 5.62
C LEU A 248 17.06 -23.71 5.51
N MET A 249 16.75 -24.27 4.34
CA MET A 249 16.92 -25.71 4.09
C MET A 249 18.38 -26.13 4.22
N ASN A 250 19.31 -25.35 3.66
CA ASN A 250 20.74 -25.59 3.80
C ASN A 250 21.20 -25.46 5.27
N ALA A 251 20.67 -24.48 6.00
CA ALA A 251 20.96 -24.28 7.42
C ALA A 251 20.52 -25.47 8.27
N GLN A 252 19.36 -26.07 7.94
CA GLN A 252 18.87 -27.28 8.60
C GLN A 252 19.79 -28.46 8.32
N ASN A 253 20.15 -28.69 7.05
CA ASN A 253 21.05 -29.79 6.65
C ASN A 253 22.42 -29.71 7.31
N LEU A 254 22.90 -28.50 7.63
CA LEU A 254 24.17 -28.26 8.30
C LEU A 254 24.07 -28.21 9.83
N GLY A 255 22.87 -28.39 10.41
CA GLY A 255 22.64 -28.36 11.86
C GLY A 255 22.69 -26.97 12.49
N ILE A 256 22.61 -25.90 11.69
CA ILE A 256 22.53 -24.51 12.15
C ILE A 256 21.13 -24.21 12.72
N VAL A 257 20.10 -24.89 12.22
CA VAL A 257 18.75 -24.83 12.79
C VAL A 257 18.70 -25.71 14.04
N SER A 258 19.17 -25.17 15.16
CA SER A 258 19.21 -25.85 16.46
C SER A 258 19.08 -24.86 17.62
N ILE A 259 18.91 -25.38 18.84
CA ILE A 259 18.80 -24.59 20.10
C ILE A 259 19.95 -23.60 20.35
N TYR A 260 21.07 -23.75 19.63
CA TYR A 260 22.26 -22.90 19.81
C TYR A 260 22.20 -21.60 19.04
N TYR A 261 21.28 -21.47 18.07
CA TYR A 261 21.20 -20.33 17.17
C TYR A 261 19.92 -19.54 17.39
N HIS A 262 20.03 -18.23 17.19
CA HIS A 262 18.89 -17.31 17.20
C HIS A 262 18.86 -16.55 15.87
N LEU A 263 17.80 -16.78 15.10
CA LEU A 263 17.61 -16.22 13.77
C LEU A 263 16.58 -15.08 13.82
N LEU A 264 16.93 -13.91 13.28
CA LEU A 264 16.00 -12.82 13.00
C LEU A 264 15.82 -12.69 11.49
N ILE A 265 14.60 -12.97 11.02
CA ILE A 265 14.24 -12.83 9.61
C ILE A 265 13.62 -11.45 9.39
N VAL A 266 14.15 -10.72 8.40
CA VAL A 266 13.72 -9.36 8.07
C VAL A 266 13.33 -9.24 6.60
N GLY A 267 12.27 -8.47 6.34
CA GLY A 267 11.86 -8.09 4.98
C GLY A 267 10.99 -9.14 4.26
N VAL A 268 10.66 -10.23 4.94
CA VAL A 268 9.80 -11.30 4.44
C VAL A 268 8.59 -11.45 5.35
N ASP A 269 7.41 -11.70 4.77
CA ASP A 269 6.20 -11.97 5.53
C ASP A 269 6.33 -13.34 6.22
N ALA A 270 6.37 -13.32 7.55
CA ALA A 270 6.49 -14.53 8.37
C ALA A 270 5.47 -15.61 8.00
N ARG A 271 4.28 -15.25 7.53
CA ARG A 271 3.22 -16.21 7.17
C ARG A 271 3.52 -16.99 5.88
N GLN A 272 4.39 -16.46 5.02
CA GLN A 272 4.79 -17.13 3.79
C GLN A 272 5.85 -18.22 4.05
N LEU A 273 6.47 -18.21 5.23
CA LEU A 273 7.49 -19.18 5.57
C LEU A 273 6.88 -20.52 5.97
N ASN A 274 7.43 -21.59 5.41
CA ASN A 274 7.07 -22.93 5.82
C ASN A 274 7.75 -23.27 7.15
N TRP A 275 7.01 -23.08 8.24
CA TRP A 275 7.51 -23.29 9.60
C TRP A 275 7.65 -24.76 10.01
N THR A 276 7.11 -25.71 9.23
CA THR A 276 7.01 -27.13 9.61
C THR A 276 8.35 -27.74 10.02
N HIS A 277 9.44 -27.32 9.38
CA HIS A 277 10.78 -27.83 9.63
C HIS A 277 11.47 -27.24 10.87
N PHE A 278 10.91 -26.19 11.47
CA PHE A 278 11.50 -25.48 12.61
C PHE A 278 10.95 -25.91 13.96
N TYR A 279 9.71 -26.39 14.01
CA TYR A 279 9.03 -26.70 15.27
C TYR A 279 9.79 -27.72 16.14
N GLU A 280 10.43 -28.71 15.53
CA GLU A 280 11.14 -29.78 16.25
C GLU A 280 12.61 -29.43 16.55
N SER A 281 13.14 -28.35 15.94
CA SER A 281 14.56 -28.02 16.02
C SER A 281 14.98 -27.28 17.29
N GLY A 282 14.00 -26.69 18.00
CA GLY A 282 14.24 -25.82 19.17
C GLY A 282 14.99 -24.53 18.85
N VAL A 283 15.17 -24.16 17.58
CA VAL A 283 15.80 -22.90 17.18
C VAL A 283 14.99 -21.71 17.71
N GLN A 284 15.67 -20.67 18.16
CA GLN A 284 15.00 -19.41 18.46
C GLN A 284 14.83 -18.61 17.18
N LEU A 285 13.59 -18.32 16.83
CA LEU A 285 13.27 -17.59 15.61
C LEU A 285 12.44 -16.37 15.92
N THR A 286 12.82 -15.26 15.31
CA THR A 286 12.13 -13.98 15.42
C THR A 286 11.89 -13.42 14.03
N SER A 287 10.70 -12.84 13.83
CA SER A 287 10.31 -12.18 12.58
C SER A 287 9.43 -10.99 12.90
N ILE A 288 9.50 -9.94 12.09
CA ILE A 288 8.67 -8.73 12.24
C ILE A 288 7.56 -8.76 11.19
N GLN A 289 6.32 -8.50 11.61
CA GLN A 289 5.15 -8.52 10.73
C GLN A 289 4.31 -7.25 10.91
N LEU A 290 3.81 -6.70 9.81
CA LEU A 290 3.03 -5.46 9.77
C LEU A 290 1.50 -5.68 9.67
N VAL A 291 1.05 -6.93 9.52
CA VAL A 291 -0.39 -7.23 9.30
C VAL A 291 -1.06 -7.62 10.62
N PRO A 292 -2.19 -7.00 10.99
CA PRO A 292 -2.93 -7.36 12.19
C PRO A 292 -3.53 -8.77 12.10
N ASN A 293 -3.35 -9.56 13.15
CA ASN A 293 -3.73 -10.98 13.29
C ASN A 293 -5.26 -11.27 13.23
N LYS A 294 -6.12 -10.29 12.92
CA LYS A 294 -7.59 -10.38 13.06
C LYS A 294 -8.37 -10.43 11.74
N SER A 295 -7.76 -10.23 10.59
CA SER A 295 -8.44 -10.48 9.32
C SER A 295 -8.38 -11.98 9.00
N ILE A 296 -9.54 -12.64 8.92
CA ILE A 296 -9.72 -14.05 8.52
C ILE A 296 -9.09 -14.35 7.15
N HIS A 297 -8.78 -13.30 6.39
CA HIS A 297 -8.11 -13.40 5.11
C HIS A 297 -6.59 -13.39 5.28
N THR A 298 -5.98 -14.49 4.85
CA THR A 298 -4.54 -14.73 4.65
C THR A 298 -3.99 -13.91 3.48
N TYR A 299 -4.11 -12.59 3.55
CA TYR A 299 -3.53 -11.71 2.54
C TYR A 299 -2.03 -11.60 2.72
N GLU A 300 -1.25 -11.60 1.65
CA GLU A 300 0.13 -11.14 1.69
C GLU A 300 0.19 -9.69 2.22
N SER A 301 1.26 -9.31 2.91
CA SER A 301 1.40 -7.95 3.47
C SER A 301 1.04 -6.81 2.50
N GLN A 302 1.42 -6.92 1.22
CA GLN A 302 1.12 -5.94 0.19
C GLN A 302 -0.37 -5.89 -0.21
N GLN A 303 -1.05 -7.03 -0.20
CA GLN A 303 -2.50 -7.11 -0.45
C GLN A 303 -3.29 -6.42 0.66
N GLY A 304 -2.90 -6.65 1.92
CA GLY A 304 -3.49 -5.97 3.08
C GLY A 304 -3.32 -4.45 3.01
N LEU A 305 -2.11 -3.98 2.74
CA LEU A 305 -1.83 -2.54 2.59
C LEU A 305 -2.58 -1.91 1.41
N MET A 306 -2.77 -2.64 0.30
CA MET A 306 -3.56 -2.17 -0.83
C MET A 306 -5.04 -1.99 -0.47
N LYS A 307 -5.60 -2.95 0.28
CA LYS A 307 -6.95 -2.83 0.83
C LYS A 307 -7.07 -1.63 1.76
N ASP A 308 -6.13 -1.46 2.68
CA ASP A 308 -6.13 -0.34 3.63
C ASP A 308 -6.00 1.01 2.91
N ALA A 309 -5.24 1.08 1.82
CA ALA A 309 -5.14 2.27 0.98
C ALA A 309 -6.49 2.61 0.32
N LEU A 310 -7.17 1.62 -0.27
CA LEU A 310 -8.50 1.80 -0.83
C LEU A 310 -9.51 2.24 0.24
N ASP A 311 -9.51 1.59 1.41
CA ASP A 311 -10.33 1.92 2.60
C ASP A 311 -10.12 3.35 3.07
N THR A 312 -8.88 3.82 3.06
CA THR A 312 -8.54 5.20 3.39
C THR A 312 -9.08 6.17 2.33
N VAL A 313 -8.88 5.90 1.04
CA VAL A 313 -9.41 6.76 -0.04
C VAL A 313 -10.94 6.84 0.02
N LYS A 314 -11.63 5.71 0.20
CA LYS A 314 -13.09 5.70 0.35
C LYS A 314 -13.57 6.52 1.52
N TYR A 315 -12.92 6.37 2.67
CA TYR A 315 -13.26 7.16 3.85
C TYR A 315 -13.13 8.65 3.55
N ILE A 316 -12.01 9.08 2.95
CA ILE A 316 -11.78 10.48 2.55
C ILE A 316 -12.84 10.95 1.56
N LEU A 317 -13.13 10.19 0.51
CA LEU A 317 -14.13 10.57 -0.50
C LEU A 317 -15.53 10.66 0.10
N ARG A 318 -15.89 9.73 0.99
CA ARG A 318 -17.17 9.80 1.71
C ARG A 318 -17.23 11.08 2.54
N LYS A 319 -16.18 11.38 3.30
CA LYS A 319 -16.10 12.57 4.11
C LYS A 319 -16.27 13.83 3.26
N LEU A 320 -15.50 13.97 2.18
CA LEU A 320 -15.52 15.17 1.33
C LEU A 320 -16.83 15.36 0.56
N LEU A 321 -17.46 14.27 0.12
CA LEU A 321 -18.70 14.36 -0.67
C LEU A 321 -19.95 14.48 0.21
N PHE A 322 -19.92 13.98 1.45
CA PHE A 322 -21.12 13.82 2.27
C PHE A 322 -21.11 14.59 3.61
N ASP A 323 -19.97 15.11 4.12
CA ASP A 323 -19.94 15.85 5.40
C ASP A 323 -20.61 17.23 5.37
N ASN A 324 -21.08 17.71 4.20
CA ASN A 324 -21.87 18.96 4.16
C ASN A 324 -23.27 18.82 4.80
N GLU A 325 -23.75 17.60 5.08
CA GLU A 325 -25.04 17.38 5.77
C GLU A 325 -24.92 16.67 7.13
N TYR A 326 -23.86 15.88 7.36
CA TYR A 326 -23.75 15.04 8.57
C TYR A 326 -23.46 15.82 9.86
N GLU A 327 -22.88 17.02 9.79
CA GLU A 327 -22.66 17.85 10.99
C GLU A 327 -23.90 18.60 11.49
N LYS A 328 -25.02 18.61 10.76
CA LYS A 328 -26.23 19.31 11.22
C LYS A 328 -27.00 18.57 12.33
N GLU A 329 -26.81 17.25 12.49
CA GLU A 329 -27.61 16.46 13.45
C GLU A 329 -26.84 15.96 14.68
N ARG A 330 -25.57 16.34 14.88
CA ARG A 330 -24.86 16.09 16.14
C ARG A 330 -24.25 17.37 16.72
N LEU A 331 -25.12 18.22 17.24
CA LEU A 331 -24.76 19.18 18.29
C LEU A 331 -24.38 18.41 19.57
N ILE A 332 -23.08 18.10 19.72
CA ILE A 332 -22.41 17.93 21.01
C ILE A 332 -21.65 19.25 21.27
N PRO A 333 -21.67 19.82 22.49
CA PRO A 333 -21.37 21.23 22.69
C PRO A 333 -19.94 21.59 22.28
N GLN A 334 -19.88 22.61 21.44
CA GLN A 334 -18.67 23.23 20.91
C GLN A 334 -17.76 23.71 22.03
N GLN A 335 -16.53 23.18 22.07
CA GLN A 335 -15.37 24.04 22.26
C GLN A 335 -14.95 24.51 20.86
N GLU A 336 -14.94 25.83 20.70
CA GLU A 336 -14.75 26.54 19.44
C GLU A 336 -13.44 26.13 18.74
N CYS A 337 -13.55 25.48 17.58
CA CYS A 337 -12.50 25.49 16.57
C CYS A 337 -12.94 26.39 15.40
N SER A 338 -12.13 27.40 15.15
CA SER A 338 -12.34 28.51 14.22
C SER A 338 -12.22 28.10 12.74
N TRP A 339 -13.13 27.28 12.22
CA TRP A 339 -13.18 26.90 10.79
C TRP A 339 -14.24 27.65 9.97
N LYS A 340 -14.98 28.56 10.58
CA LYS A 340 -16.23 29.10 10.03
C LYS A 340 -16.12 30.15 8.91
N LYS A 341 -15.00 30.25 8.18
CA LYS A 341 -14.78 31.35 7.22
C LYS A 341 -14.36 31.01 5.79
N LEU A 342 -14.32 29.75 5.36
CA LEU A 342 -13.71 29.43 4.06
C LEU A 342 -14.63 28.92 2.93
N PHE A 343 -15.95 28.86 3.12
CA PHE A 343 -16.85 28.38 2.06
C PHE A 343 -17.47 29.50 1.22
N THR A 344 -16.75 29.92 0.16
CA THR A 344 -17.37 30.40 -1.09
C THR A 344 -16.56 29.98 -2.31
N ALA A 345 -17.25 29.31 -3.22
CA ALA A 345 -16.88 28.68 -4.49
C ALA A 345 -15.78 29.34 -5.37
N ASN A 346 -14.89 28.54 -5.95
CA ASN A 346 -14.89 28.13 -7.38
C ASN A 346 -13.52 27.54 -7.78
N SER A 347 -13.54 26.59 -8.74
CA SER A 347 -12.42 25.93 -9.45
C SER A 347 -11.86 24.64 -8.85
N TYR A 348 -11.77 23.59 -9.69
CA TYR A 348 -11.22 22.25 -9.42
C TYR A 348 -9.84 22.24 -8.73
N THR A 349 -9.04 23.30 -8.93
CA THR A 349 -7.74 23.50 -8.28
C THR A 349 -7.84 23.68 -6.76
N THR A 350 -8.95 24.24 -6.25
CA THR A 350 -9.17 24.35 -4.80
C THR A 350 -9.55 23.01 -4.16
N PHE A 351 -10.14 22.08 -4.93
CA PHE A 351 -10.54 20.76 -4.42
C PHE A 351 -9.33 19.84 -4.20
N THR A 352 -8.39 19.77 -5.15
CA THR A 352 -7.14 18.99 -4.99
C THR A 352 -6.22 19.58 -3.93
N GLN A 353 -6.15 20.90 -3.83
CA GLN A 353 -5.37 21.58 -2.78
C GLN A 353 -5.93 21.28 -1.38
N HIS A 354 -7.27 21.29 -1.22
CA HIS A 354 -7.92 21.00 0.06
C HIS A 354 -7.76 19.53 0.50
N ILE A 355 -7.72 18.58 -0.44
CA ILE A 355 -7.40 17.18 -0.14
C ILE A 355 -5.94 17.04 0.31
N GLY A 356 -5.01 17.76 -0.33
CA GLY A 356 -3.61 17.80 0.10
C GLY A 356 -3.43 18.34 1.51
N GLU A 357 -4.14 19.40 1.87
CA GLU A 357 -4.12 19.98 3.22
C GLU A 357 -4.74 19.02 4.26
N THR A 358 -5.86 18.37 3.93
CA THR A 358 -6.51 17.38 4.82
C THR A 358 -5.63 16.15 5.08
N LEU A 359 -4.82 15.74 4.10
CA LEU A 359 -3.87 14.63 4.24
C LEU A 359 -2.61 15.00 5.03
N LEU A 360 -2.26 16.29 5.12
CA LEU A 360 -1.14 16.78 5.93
C LEU A 360 -1.50 16.94 7.41
N GLU A 361 -2.80 17.01 7.73
CA GLU A 361 -3.32 17.12 9.11
C GLU A 361 -3.65 15.76 9.76
N ILE A 362 -3.72 14.67 8.98
CA ILE A 362 -3.82 13.27 9.46
C ILE A 362 -2.41 12.70 9.63
#